data_AF-A0A849CRY5-F1
#
_entry.id   AF-A0A849CRY5-F1
#
_cell.length_a   1.000
_cell.length_b   1.000
_cell.length_c   1.000
_cell.angle_alpha   90.00
_cell.angle_beta   90.00
_cell.angle_gamma   90.00
#
_symmetry.space_group_name_H-M   'P 1'
#
loop_
_entity.id
_entity.type
_entity.pdbx_description
1 polymer ?
#
loop_
_entity_poly.entity_id
_entity_poly.type
_entity_poly.pdbx_seq_one_letter_code
_entity_poly.pdbx_strand_id
1 'polypeptide(L)'
;MDNNEYNFEKIPLWNEKDPEKSFDILADNISGRIPVTRIEHWSEFSRLLEHPFFNKPDVELIFRGHRRYNWSMMPTLARVTSNGIVSETLAKQQITFFQKTIRGRIEDHSLLYDEDENEINELWSIGQHHGLMTPLLDWTYSPYVALFFAFSKEDPEDDGDDNPYRAVYILNKTFIADENKCPDIKLFEPKKDDHGRLVAQAGLFTFSPYDSTIENKLADALFKNEPNNELTSISENEEAGELAKYICKVYIKNIEQKNCVKFLRRMNVHHASLFPDLLGAAEYSNILISEFAQQQAENNNLRSEINQKNETIKGESSEFVKKDLGPITVDFKERILEILKENCKDEIEFIFLSEKIEQTLLNMISIDDWDTRDNIQAKIKISLKILLRKYSYPEASRDVVINKLMELAKNSISRIIR
;
A
#
# COMPACT_ATOMS: atom_id res chain seq x y z
N MET A 1 -24.16 14.47 22.62
CA MET A 1 -22.91 13.84 23.09
C MET A 1 -21.85 14.47 22.23
N ASP A 2 -21.00 15.31 22.84
CA ASP A 2 -20.05 16.14 22.12
C ASP A 2 -19.16 15.29 21.21
N ASN A 3 -19.11 15.64 19.92
CA ASN A 3 -18.07 15.21 19.00
C ASN A 3 -16.73 15.75 19.51
N ASN A 4 -16.13 15.06 20.48
CA ASN A 4 -14.70 15.22 20.74
C ASN A 4 -13.97 14.55 19.58
N GLU A 5 -13.81 15.30 18.50
CA GLU A 5 -12.96 14.95 17.38
C GLU A 5 -11.56 14.64 17.94
N TYR A 6 -11.07 13.43 17.66
CA TYR A 6 -9.80 12.97 18.19
C TYR A 6 -8.68 13.91 17.69
N ASN A 7 -7.99 14.58 18.62
CA ASN A 7 -7.02 15.61 18.24
C ASN A 7 -5.68 14.99 17.83
N PHE A 8 -5.52 14.75 16.53
CA PHE A 8 -4.29 14.22 15.93
C PHE A 8 -3.10 15.19 15.99
N GLU A 9 -3.30 16.49 16.26
CA GLU A 9 -2.20 17.45 16.41
C GLU A 9 -1.35 17.17 17.66
N LYS A 10 -1.94 16.48 18.65
CA LYS A 10 -1.20 16.02 19.84
C LYS A 10 -0.24 14.88 19.53
N ILE A 11 -0.43 14.15 18.41
CA ILE A 11 0.48 13.08 18.03
C ILE A 11 1.72 13.71 17.38
N PRO A 12 2.92 13.48 17.93
CA PRO A 12 4.16 14.02 17.38
C PRO A 12 4.44 13.45 15.99
N LEU A 13 4.90 14.33 15.10
CA LEU A 13 5.36 13.93 13.77
C LEU A 13 6.76 13.31 13.89
N TRP A 14 6.97 12.18 13.21
CA TRP A 14 8.28 11.53 13.16
C TRP A 14 9.37 12.49 12.64
N ASN A 15 10.44 12.63 13.41
CA ASN A 15 11.59 13.45 13.08
C ASN A 15 12.89 12.65 13.23
N GLU A 16 13.49 12.30 12.10
CA GLU A 16 14.75 11.54 12.03
C GLU A 16 15.92 12.19 12.78
N LYS A 17 15.90 13.51 13.00
CA LYS A 17 16.97 14.20 13.73
C LYS A 17 16.86 14.03 15.24
N ASP A 18 15.66 13.75 15.74
CA ASP A 18 15.38 13.60 17.16
C ASP A 18 14.29 12.53 17.37
N PRO A 19 14.62 11.25 17.13
CA PRO A 19 13.65 10.17 17.14
C PRO A 19 13.05 9.93 18.53
N GLU A 20 13.81 10.17 19.60
CA GLU A 20 13.33 9.96 20.98
C GLU A 20 12.26 11.00 21.36
N LYS A 21 12.37 12.23 20.88
CA LYS A 21 11.32 13.25 21.04
C LYS A 21 10.19 13.16 20.01
N SER A 22 10.23 12.17 19.12
CA SER A 22 9.20 11.95 18.12
C SER A 22 8.03 11.10 18.62
N PHE A 23 8.00 10.77 19.92
CA PHE A 23 6.96 9.98 20.55
C PHE A 23 6.34 10.69 21.75
N ASP A 24 5.07 10.37 22.00
CA ASP A 24 4.33 10.81 23.18
C ASP A 24 3.38 9.68 23.63
N ILE A 25 3.02 9.63 24.91
CA ILE A 25 2.04 8.68 25.45
C ILE A 25 0.72 9.42 25.66
N LEU A 26 -0.20 9.22 24.73
CA LEU A 26 -1.55 9.75 24.89
C LEU A 26 -2.32 8.88 25.88
N ALA A 27 -2.65 9.41 27.06
CA ALA A 27 -3.49 8.76 28.07
C ALA A 27 -4.97 8.67 27.62
N ASP A 28 -5.21 8.15 26.41
CA ASP A 28 -6.50 7.94 25.80
C ASP A 28 -6.87 6.44 25.76
N ASN A 29 -8.14 6.15 25.49
CA ASN A 29 -8.63 4.76 25.43
C ASN A 29 -8.22 4.03 24.12
N ILE A 30 -7.53 4.71 23.20
CA ILE A 30 -7.20 4.21 21.86
C ILE A 30 -5.78 3.62 21.82
N SER A 31 -4.83 4.33 22.41
CA SER A 31 -3.41 4.01 22.44
C SER A 31 -2.95 3.58 23.84
N GLY A 32 -3.75 3.86 24.87
CA GLY A 32 -3.49 3.42 26.24
C GLY A 32 -2.16 3.98 26.76
N ARG A 33 -1.19 3.10 27.00
CA ARG A 33 0.17 3.46 27.45
C ARG A 33 1.24 3.30 26.36
N ILE A 34 0.83 3.09 25.12
CA ILE A 34 1.77 2.90 24.02
C ILE A 34 2.23 4.25 23.48
N PRO A 35 3.54 4.47 23.34
CA PRO A 35 4.08 5.65 22.67
C PRO A 35 3.62 5.70 21.21
N VAL A 36 3.13 6.87 20.82
CA VAL A 36 2.60 7.12 19.48
C VAL A 36 3.46 8.12 18.74
N THR A 37 3.58 7.92 17.42
CA THR A 37 4.12 8.88 16.47
C THR A 37 3.28 8.87 15.21
N ARG A 38 3.44 9.86 14.32
CA ARG A 38 2.76 9.87 13.02
C ARG A 38 3.70 10.17 11.86
N ILE A 39 3.32 9.66 10.69
CA ILE A 39 3.85 10.02 9.38
C ILE A 39 2.71 10.49 8.48
N GLU A 40 2.98 11.47 7.62
CA GLU A 40 1.95 12.09 6.78
C GLU A 40 1.70 11.33 5.48
N HIS A 41 2.61 10.43 5.10
CA HIS A 41 2.48 9.62 3.88
C HIS A 41 3.02 8.20 4.08
N TRP A 42 2.31 7.20 3.54
CA TRP A 42 2.69 5.78 3.65
C TRP A 42 4.08 5.48 3.06
N SER A 43 4.54 6.27 2.08
CA SER A 43 5.87 6.10 1.47
C SER A 43 7.02 6.45 2.41
N GLU A 44 6.77 7.19 3.49
CA GLU A 44 7.77 7.50 4.51
C GLU A 44 8.05 6.31 5.43
N PHE A 45 7.18 5.30 5.43
CA PHE A 45 7.26 4.16 6.34
C PHE A 45 8.56 3.35 6.18
N SER A 46 9.00 3.11 4.94
CA SER A 46 10.27 2.40 4.72
C SER A 46 11.47 3.20 5.23
N ARG A 47 11.47 4.52 4.99
CA ARG A 47 12.53 5.42 5.44
C ARG A 47 12.58 5.53 6.98
N LEU A 48 11.41 5.54 7.63
CA LEU A 48 11.30 5.46 9.09
C LEU A 48 11.97 4.18 9.60
N LEU A 49 11.71 3.03 9.00
CA LEU A 49 12.27 1.75 9.42
C LEU A 49 13.76 1.59 9.13
N GLU A 50 14.30 2.29 8.13
CA GLU A 50 15.74 2.32 7.83
C GLU A 50 16.55 3.07 8.91
N HIS A 51 15.90 3.93 9.69
CA HIS A 51 16.55 4.73 10.73
C HIS A 51 17.14 3.83 11.85
N PRO A 52 18.34 4.13 12.40
CA PRO A 52 18.97 3.34 13.48
C PRO A 52 18.13 3.17 14.75
N PHE A 53 17.07 3.96 14.92
CA PHE A 53 16.10 3.76 15.98
C PHE A 53 15.37 2.42 15.85
N PHE A 54 14.97 2.06 14.63
CA PHE A 54 14.27 0.81 14.30
C PHE A 54 15.19 -0.26 13.71
N ASN A 55 16.31 0.14 13.12
CA ASN A 55 17.27 -0.77 12.49
C ASN A 55 18.52 -0.96 13.34
N LYS A 56 18.34 -1.40 14.58
CA LYS A 56 19.46 -1.69 15.51
C LYS A 56 20.04 -3.08 15.22
N PRO A 57 21.37 -3.26 15.32
CA PRO A 57 21.93 -4.60 15.30
C PRO A 57 21.37 -5.42 16.46
N ASP A 58 21.16 -6.72 16.23
CA ASP A 58 20.66 -7.71 17.20
C ASP A 58 19.22 -7.48 17.72
N VAL A 59 18.49 -6.53 17.14
CA VAL A 59 17.07 -6.29 17.45
C VAL A 59 16.22 -6.79 16.29
N GLU A 60 15.31 -7.71 16.59
CA GLU A 60 14.30 -8.17 15.67
C GLU A 60 12.96 -7.49 15.99
N LEU A 61 12.36 -6.86 14.98
CA LEU A 61 11.07 -6.18 15.10
C LEU A 61 9.97 -6.99 14.40
N ILE A 62 8.78 -6.97 14.98
CA ILE A 62 7.55 -7.53 14.40
C ILE A 62 6.47 -6.45 14.34
N PHE A 63 5.56 -6.61 13.39
CA PHE A 63 4.65 -5.57 12.97
C PHE A 63 3.20 -6.05 12.97
N ARG A 64 2.26 -5.14 13.23
CA ARG A 64 0.82 -5.42 13.12
C ARG A 64 0.09 -4.23 12.51
N GLY A 65 -0.60 -4.49 11.39
CA GLY A 65 -1.36 -3.47 10.66
C GLY A 65 -2.81 -3.35 11.13
N HIS A 66 -3.24 -2.14 11.45
CA HIS A 66 -4.61 -1.81 11.82
C HIS A 66 -5.23 -0.88 10.77
N ARG A 67 -6.41 -1.27 10.27
CA ARG A 67 -7.17 -0.50 9.27
C ARG A 67 -7.64 0.84 9.82
N ARG A 68 -8.08 0.86 11.08
CA ARG A 68 -8.52 2.09 11.76
C ARG A 68 -7.56 2.47 12.87
N TYR A 69 -7.31 3.77 13.02
CA TYR A 69 -6.47 4.31 14.07
C TYR A 69 -6.99 4.00 15.49
N ASN A 70 -8.31 3.90 15.66
CA ASN A 70 -8.96 3.71 16.96
C ASN A 70 -9.03 2.25 17.42
N TRP A 71 -8.45 1.30 16.66
CA TRP A 71 -8.40 -0.11 17.04
C TRP A 71 -7.30 -0.37 18.07
N SER A 72 -7.70 -0.88 19.24
CA SER A 72 -6.81 -1.40 20.27
C SER A 72 -6.27 -2.79 19.92
N MET A 73 -5.21 -3.25 20.61
CA MET A 73 -4.68 -4.61 20.46
C MET A 73 -5.50 -5.62 21.27
N MET A 74 -6.79 -5.68 21.00
CA MET A 74 -7.73 -6.57 21.68
C MET A 74 -7.92 -7.88 20.88
N PRO A 75 -7.59 -9.05 21.45
CA PRO A 75 -7.87 -10.36 20.84
C PRO A 75 -9.34 -10.55 20.54
N THR A 76 -9.66 -11.47 19.64
CA THR A 76 -11.04 -11.76 19.27
C THR A 76 -11.85 -12.35 20.43
N LEU A 77 -11.22 -13.15 21.30
CA LEU A 77 -11.88 -13.67 22.51
C LEU A 77 -12.13 -12.60 23.57
N ALA A 78 -11.27 -11.59 23.69
CA ALA A 78 -11.48 -10.50 24.64
C ALA A 78 -12.73 -9.68 24.32
N ARG A 79 -13.16 -9.63 23.05
CA ARG A 79 -14.31 -8.83 22.59
C ARG A 79 -15.66 -9.31 23.14
N VAL A 80 -15.73 -10.54 23.66
CA VAL A 80 -16.95 -11.06 24.29
C VAL A 80 -17.06 -10.67 25.78
N THR A 81 -16.00 -10.07 26.33
CA THR A 81 -15.92 -9.63 27.73
C THR A 81 -16.22 -8.13 27.84
N SER A 82 -16.76 -7.71 28.97
CA SER A 82 -17.06 -6.29 29.21
C SER A 82 -15.82 -5.44 29.50
N ASN A 83 -14.76 -6.05 30.01
CA ASN A 83 -13.50 -5.39 30.39
C ASN A 83 -12.40 -5.52 29.32
N GLY A 84 -12.63 -6.27 28.24
CA GLY A 84 -11.64 -6.49 27.18
C GLY A 84 -10.45 -7.35 27.59
N ILE A 85 -10.56 -8.15 28.66
CA ILE A 85 -9.50 -9.02 29.18
C ILE A 85 -9.95 -10.47 29.07
N VAL A 86 -9.10 -11.34 28.52
CA VAL A 86 -9.38 -12.78 28.45
C VAL A 86 -9.04 -13.41 29.79
N SER A 87 -10.00 -13.90 30.56
CA SER A 87 -9.66 -14.69 31.75
C SER A 87 -9.15 -16.08 31.37
N GLU A 88 -8.29 -16.67 32.20
CA GLU A 88 -7.80 -18.03 32.03
C GLU A 88 -8.97 -19.05 31.93
N THR A 89 -10.00 -18.85 32.76
CA THR A 89 -11.21 -19.68 32.74
C THR A 89 -11.96 -19.60 31.42
N LEU A 90 -12.04 -18.41 30.81
CA LEU A 90 -12.69 -18.20 29.52
C LEU A 90 -11.89 -18.85 28.40
N ALA A 91 -10.57 -18.68 28.38
CA ALA A 91 -9.68 -19.31 27.41
C ALA A 91 -9.78 -20.85 27.47
N LYS A 92 -9.69 -21.42 28.69
CA LYS A 92 -9.83 -22.86 28.93
C LYS A 92 -11.19 -23.40 28.46
N GLN A 93 -12.26 -22.66 28.73
CA GLN A 93 -13.59 -23.07 28.29
C GLN A 93 -13.73 -23.04 26.76
N GLN A 94 -13.21 -22.00 26.12
CA GLN A 94 -13.27 -21.82 24.67
C GLN A 94 -12.50 -22.92 23.93
N ILE A 95 -11.27 -23.25 24.37
CA ILE A 95 -10.53 -24.34 23.75
C ILE A 95 -11.19 -25.70 24.00
N THR A 96 -11.77 -25.91 25.19
CA THR A 96 -12.53 -27.13 25.49
C THR A 96 -13.74 -27.29 24.56
N PHE A 97 -14.45 -26.20 24.26
CA PHE A 97 -15.54 -26.22 23.28
C PHE A 97 -15.01 -26.57 21.89
N PHE A 98 -13.92 -25.94 21.45
CA PHE A 98 -13.35 -26.21 20.14
C PHE A 98 -12.88 -27.67 20.00
N GLN A 99 -12.13 -28.18 20.98
CA GLN A 99 -11.72 -29.59 21.03
C GLN A 99 -12.90 -30.55 20.95
N LYS A 100 -14.03 -30.24 21.59
CA LYS A 100 -15.25 -31.08 21.51
C LYS A 100 -15.92 -31.00 20.15
N THR A 101 -15.97 -29.82 19.53
CA THR A 101 -16.68 -29.61 18.25
C THR A 101 -15.89 -30.08 17.04
N ILE A 102 -14.56 -30.10 17.08
CA ILE A 102 -13.74 -30.61 15.97
C ILE A 102 -13.62 -32.14 15.97
N ARG A 103 -14.09 -32.85 17.01
CA ARG A 103 -14.13 -34.32 17.04
C ARG A 103 -14.87 -34.87 15.82
N GLY A 104 -14.20 -35.76 15.09
CA GLY A 104 -14.72 -36.38 13.86
C GLY A 104 -14.71 -35.47 12.63
N ARG A 105 -14.11 -34.27 12.72
CA ARG A 105 -13.97 -33.32 11.60
C ARG A 105 -12.51 -33.08 11.18
N ILE A 106 -11.56 -33.61 11.95
CA ILE A 106 -10.13 -33.55 11.65
C ILE A 106 -9.58 -34.96 11.53
N GLU A 107 -8.65 -35.16 10.60
CA GLU A 107 -7.95 -36.44 10.39
C GLU A 107 -6.87 -36.67 11.46
N ASP A 108 -6.25 -35.59 11.94
CA ASP A 108 -5.24 -35.63 13.00
C ASP A 108 -5.90 -35.57 14.39
N HIS A 109 -6.00 -36.73 15.04
CA HIS A 109 -6.56 -36.84 16.39
C HIS A 109 -5.57 -36.46 17.51
N SER A 110 -4.30 -36.19 17.21
CA SER A 110 -3.31 -35.79 18.24
C SER A 110 -3.73 -34.51 18.96
N LEU A 111 -4.33 -33.56 18.22
CA LEU A 111 -4.82 -32.28 18.72
C LEU A 111 -6.04 -32.36 19.68
N LEU A 112 -6.68 -33.54 19.82
CA LEU A 112 -7.94 -33.70 20.56
C LEU A 112 -7.78 -34.12 22.02
N TYR A 113 -6.65 -34.74 22.35
CA TYR A 113 -6.46 -35.47 23.60
C TYR A 113 -5.20 -35.06 24.35
N ASP A 114 -4.43 -34.12 23.81
CA ASP A 114 -3.18 -33.71 24.43
C ASP A 114 -3.39 -32.67 25.54
N GLU A 115 -2.73 -32.90 26.67
CA GLU A 115 -2.54 -31.91 27.72
C GLU A 115 -1.26 -31.08 27.46
N ASP A 116 -0.48 -31.42 26.43
CA ASP A 116 0.68 -30.63 26.01
C ASP A 116 0.25 -29.22 25.59
N GLU A 117 0.81 -28.24 26.28
CA GLU A 117 0.59 -26.82 26.02
C GLU A 117 0.98 -26.43 24.58
N ASN A 118 1.99 -27.07 23.98
CA ASN A 118 2.40 -26.78 22.61
C ASN A 118 1.31 -27.17 21.60
N GLU A 119 0.74 -28.37 21.73
CA GLU A 119 -0.35 -28.82 20.85
C GLU A 119 -1.61 -27.99 21.05
N ILE A 120 -1.88 -27.52 22.29
CA ILE A 120 -2.95 -26.56 22.56
C ILE A 120 -2.70 -25.23 21.83
N ASN A 121 -1.46 -24.73 21.79
CA ASN A 121 -1.13 -23.49 21.08
C ASN A 121 -1.29 -23.65 19.56
N GLU A 122 -0.87 -24.79 18.99
CA GLU A 122 -1.11 -25.12 17.58
C GLU A 122 -2.61 -25.12 17.28
N LEU A 123 -3.42 -25.72 18.17
CA LEU A 123 -4.86 -25.76 18.02
C LEU A 123 -5.50 -24.36 18.05
N TRP A 124 -4.98 -23.44 18.87
CA TRP A 124 -5.40 -22.04 18.86
C TRP A 124 -5.10 -21.36 17.52
N SER A 125 -3.91 -21.57 16.96
CA SER A 125 -3.52 -21.01 15.66
C SER A 125 -4.44 -21.53 14.53
N ILE A 126 -4.66 -22.85 14.48
CA ILE A 126 -5.59 -23.47 13.52
C ILE A 126 -6.99 -22.88 13.67
N GLY A 127 -7.50 -22.79 14.91
CA GLY A 127 -8.80 -22.21 15.19
C GLY A 127 -8.93 -20.78 14.68
N GLN A 128 -7.92 -19.93 14.91
CA GLN A 128 -7.92 -18.54 14.47
C GLN A 128 -8.03 -18.40 12.95
N HIS A 129 -7.34 -19.25 12.18
CA HIS A 129 -7.45 -19.27 10.73
C HIS A 129 -8.86 -19.62 10.23
N HIS A 130 -9.63 -20.34 11.03
CA HIS A 130 -11.03 -20.69 10.77
C HIS A 130 -12.05 -19.78 11.48
N GLY A 131 -11.60 -18.66 12.05
CA GLY A 131 -12.48 -17.66 12.66
C GLY A 131 -12.89 -17.95 14.10
N LEU A 132 -12.19 -18.87 14.79
CA LEU A 132 -12.36 -19.06 16.23
C LEU A 132 -11.99 -17.77 16.97
N MET A 133 -12.78 -17.44 18.00
CA MET A 133 -12.39 -16.39 18.94
C MET A 133 -11.25 -16.92 19.82
N THR A 134 -10.07 -16.29 19.74
CA THR A 134 -8.82 -16.75 20.37
C THR A 134 -8.22 -15.68 21.30
N PRO A 135 -7.36 -16.07 22.26
CA PRO A 135 -6.57 -15.14 23.08
C PRO A 135 -5.33 -14.60 22.35
N LEU A 136 -5.18 -14.87 21.06
CA LEU A 136 -3.98 -14.57 20.29
C LEU A 136 -4.09 -13.21 19.59
N LEU A 137 -2.95 -12.57 19.40
CA LEU A 137 -2.76 -11.41 18.53
C LEU A 137 -1.80 -11.79 17.40
N ASP A 138 -2.18 -11.50 16.16
CA ASP A 138 -1.35 -11.72 14.97
C ASP A 138 -0.28 -10.64 14.82
N TRP A 139 0.93 -11.08 14.53
CA TRP A 139 2.06 -10.24 14.14
C TRP A 139 2.66 -10.78 12.85
N THR A 140 3.46 -9.96 12.18
CA THR A 140 4.25 -10.36 11.01
C THR A 140 5.68 -9.84 11.12
N TYR A 141 6.64 -10.63 10.65
CA TYR A 141 8.02 -10.16 10.47
C TYR A 141 8.15 -9.11 9.36
N SER A 142 7.18 -9.03 8.44
CA SER A 142 7.27 -8.14 7.29
C SER A 142 6.53 -6.82 7.53
N PRO A 143 7.24 -5.68 7.54
CA PRO A 143 6.60 -4.37 7.68
C PRO A 143 5.62 -4.08 6.53
N TYR A 144 5.89 -4.61 5.33
CA TYR A 144 5.02 -4.44 4.17
C TYR A 144 3.74 -5.29 4.25
N VAL A 145 3.80 -6.45 4.90
CA VAL A 145 2.60 -7.25 5.19
C VAL A 145 1.73 -6.53 6.23
N ALA A 146 2.32 -5.94 7.27
CA ALA A 146 1.59 -5.11 8.21
C ALA A 146 0.96 -3.88 7.50
N LEU A 147 1.71 -3.21 6.63
CA LEU A 147 1.18 -2.10 5.83
C LEU A 147 0.02 -2.56 4.91
N PHE A 148 0.11 -3.77 4.34
CA PHE A 148 -1.01 -4.37 3.58
C PHE A 148 -2.24 -4.58 4.47
N PHE A 149 -2.10 -5.11 5.68
CA PHE A 149 -3.23 -5.29 6.59
C PHE A 149 -3.85 -3.96 7.03
N ALA A 150 -3.05 -2.91 7.16
CA ALA A 150 -3.56 -1.57 7.39
C ALA A 150 -4.35 -1.04 6.17
N PHE A 151 -3.80 -1.12 4.96
CA PHE A 151 -4.34 -0.41 3.78
C PHE A 151 -5.24 -1.24 2.84
N SER A 152 -5.23 -2.57 2.89
CA SER A 152 -5.86 -3.43 1.85
C SER A 152 -7.37 -3.26 1.69
N LYS A 153 -8.10 -2.99 2.78
CA LYS A 153 -9.56 -2.81 2.76
C LYS A 153 -9.92 -1.33 2.85
N GLU A 154 -10.85 -0.92 1.98
CA GLU A 154 -11.50 0.38 2.05
C GLU A 154 -12.35 0.47 3.34
N ASP A 155 -12.64 1.70 3.76
CA ASP A 155 -13.53 1.97 4.86
C ASP A 155 -14.98 1.86 4.36
N PRO A 156 -15.87 1.13 5.06
CA PRO A 156 -17.28 1.04 4.66
C PRO A 156 -17.92 2.42 4.62
N GLU A 157 -18.70 2.71 3.57
CA GLU A 157 -19.42 3.98 3.42
C GLU A 157 -20.43 4.25 4.58
N ASP A 158 -20.89 3.19 5.24
CA ASP A 158 -21.88 3.23 6.34
C ASP A 158 -21.26 3.33 7.75
N ASP A 159 -19.93 3.24 7.88
CA ASP A 159 -19.27 3.43 9.17
C ASP A 159 -19.17 4.95 9.43
N GLY A 160 -20.13 5.54 10.14
CA GLY A 160 -20.25 6.98 10.39
C GLY A 160 -19.08 7.69 11.11
N ASP A 161 -17.94 7.02 11.29
CA ASP A 161 -16.70 7.57 11.86
C ASP A 161 -15.65 7.78 10.76
N ASP A 162 -15.18 9.01 10.62
CA ASP A 162 -14.03 9.34 9.77
C ASP A 162 -12.79 8.53 10.18
N ASN A 163 -12.02 8.09 9.19
CA ASN A 163 -10.79 7.31 9.38
C ASN A 163 -9.59 8.06 8.80
N PRO A 164 -9.18 9.20 9.38
CA PRO A 164 -8.12 10.04 8.82
C PRO A 164 -6.74 9.38 8.89
N TYR A 165 -6.55 8.38 9.75
CA TYR A 165 -5.30 7.65 9.91
C TYR A 165 -5.54 6.14 9.99
N ARG A 166 -4.61 5.39 9.41
CA ARG A 166 -4.41 3.96 9.67
C ARG A 166 -3.25 3.80 10.65
N ALA A 167 -3.02 2.61 11.17
CA ALA A 167 -1.95 2.42 12.14
C ALA A 167 -1.13 1.15 11.87
N VAL A 168 0.15 1.21 12.22
CA VAL A 168 1.02 0.04 12.33
C VAL A 168 1.65 0.03 13.72
N TYR A 169 1.47 -1.07 14.44
CA TYR A 169 2.20 -1.33 15.67
C TYR A 169 3.55 -1.97 15.34
N ILE A 170 4.57 -1.57 16.09
CA ILE A 170 5.92 -2.10 16.01
C ILE A 170 6.27 -2.62 17.41
N LEU A 171 6.71 -3.86 17.49
CA LEU A 171 7.05 -4.53 18.74
C LEU A 171 8.45 -5.16 18.62
N ASN A 172 9.25 -4.99 19.67
CA ASN A 172 10.58 -5.57 19.77
C ASN A 172 10.49 -7.03 20.18
N LYS A 173 10.63 -7.93 19.20
CA LYS A 173 10.55 -9.37 19.40
C LYS A 173 11.69 -9.86 20.29
N THR A 174 12.92 -9.37 20.09
CA THR A 174 14.09 -9.75 20.90
C THR A 174 13.84 -9.48 22.40
N PHE A 175 13.16 -8.39 22.73
CA PHE A 175 12.82 -8.04 24.11
C PHE A 175 11.76 -8.97 24.71
N ILE A 176 10.64 -9.18 24.01
CA ILE A 176 9.54 -10.02 24.54
C ILE A 176 9.90 -11.51 24.57
N ALA A 177 10.86 -11.95 23.75
CA ALA A 177 11.35 -13.33 23.75
C ALA A 177 12.30 -13.63 24.93
N ASP A 178 12.80 -12.62 25.63
CA ASP A 178 13.65 -12.77 26.82
C ASP A 178 12.77 -12.93 28.06
N GLU A 179 12.55 -14.17 28.50
CA GLU A 179 11.71 -14.51 29.66
C GLU A 179 12.15 -13.80 30.95
N ASN A 180 13.43 -13.41 31.08
CA ASN A 180 13.91 -12.68 32.25
C ASN A 180 13.42 -11.22 32.24
N LYS A 181 13.16 -10.66 31.06
CA LYS A 181 12.72 -9.27 30.88
C LYS A 181 11.21 -9.17 30.72
N CYS A 182 10.57 -10.11 30.05
CA CYS A 182 9.13 -10.06 29.77
C CYS A 182 8.43 -11.41 30.00
N PRO A 183 8.36 -11.90 31.24
CA PRO A 183 7.81 -13.24 31.54
C PRO A 183 6.30 -13.35 31.27
N ASP A 184 5.58 -12.23 31.28
CA ASP A 184 4.11 -12.21 31.20
C ASP A 184 3.57 -12.29 29.76
N ILE A 185 4.43 -12.16 28.74
CA ILE A 185 4.02 -12.14 27.33
C ILE A 185 4.61 -13.34 26.62
N LYS A 186 3.74 -14.29 26.32
CA LYS A 186 4.13 -15.51 25.61
C LYS A 186 4.09 -15.31 24.11
N LEU A 187 5.26 -15.44 23.48
CA LEU A 187 5.41 -15.52 22.02
C LEU A 187 5.16 -16.95 21.54
N PHE A 188 4.50 -17.10 20.40
CA PHE A 188 4.25 -18.39 19.78
C PHE A 188 4.43 -18.33 18.26
N GLU A 189 5.30 -19.20 17.77
CA GLU A 189 5.56 -19.42 16.35
C GLU A 189 5.04 -20.82 16.01
N PRO A 190 3.87 -20.94 15.34
CA PRO A 190 3.29 -22.24 15.04
C PRO A 190 4.18 -23.03 14.07
N LYS A 191 4.20 -24.34 14.27
CA LYS A 191 4.93 -25.29 13.42
C LYS A 191 4.04 -25.84 12.31
N LYS A 192 2.72 -25.91 12.55
CA LYS A 192 1.74 -26.45 11.60
C LYS A 192 1.22 -25.30 10.71
N ASP A 193 1.36 -25.45 9.40
CA ASP A 193 0.83 -24.50 8.41
C ASP A 193 0.07 -25.24 7.31
N ASP A 194 -1.14 -25.69 7.62
CA ASP A 194 -1.96 -26.55 6.76
C ASP A 194 -2.25 -25.93 5.37
N HIS A 195 -2.21 -24.60 5.28
CA HIS A 195 -2.59 -23.88 4.06
C HIS A 195 -1.46 -22.99 3.50
N GLY A 196 -0.25 -23.02 4.07
CA GLY A 196 0.84 -22.13 3.66
C GLY A 196 0.63 -20.64 4.04
N ARG A 197 -0.41 -20.34 4.82
CA ARG A 197 -0.81 -18.96 5.17
C ARG A 197 0.16 -18.35 6.17
N LEU A 198 0.61 -19.13 7.14
CA LEU A 198 1.53 -18.67 8.18
C LEU A 198 2.87 -18.25 7.55
N VAL A 199 3.41 -19.10 6.67
CA VAL A 199 4.64 -18.82 5.92
C VAL A 199 4.47 -17.63 4.99
N ALA A 200 3.36 -17.58 4.24
CA ALA A 200 3.07 -16.49 3.30
C ALA A 200 2.99 -15.11 3.98
N GLN A 201 2.44 -15.06 5.19
CA GLN A 201 2.29 -13.83 5.97
C GLN A 201 3.51 -13.52 6.82
N ALA A 202 4.52 -14.41 6.86
CA ALA A 202 5.59 -14.40 7.84
C ALA A 202 5.03 -14.18 9.27
N GLY A 203 4.00 -14.94 9.59
CA GLY A 203 3.14 -14.72 10.75
C GLY A 203 3.69 -15.35 12.02
N LEU A 204 3.39 -14.72 13.15
CA LEU A 204 3.60 -15.23 14.49
C LEU A 204 2.54 -14.66 15.44
N PHE A 205 2.46 -15.18 16.65
CA PHE A 205 1.43 -14.79 17.61
C PHE A 205 2.00 -14.41 18.97
N THR A 206 1.31 -13.52 19.66
CA THR A 206 1.45 -13.34 21.11
C THR A 206 0.16 -13.74 21.80
N PHE A 207 0.26 -14.43 22.93
CA PHE A 207 -0.88 -14.62 23.82
C PHE A 207 -1.13 -13.36 24.65
N SER A 208 -2.38 -12.93 24.72
CA SER A 208 -2.74 -11.88 25.66
C SER A 208 -2.71 -12.39 27.11
N PRO A 209 -2.14 -11.60 28.03
CA PRO A 209 -2.17 -11.91 29.46
C PRO A 209 -3.60 -12.06 29.98
N TYR A 210 -3.79 -12.88 31.01
CA TYR A 210 -5.13 -13.18 31.53
C TYR A 210 -5.66 -12.20 32.58
N ASP A 211 -4.78 -11.36 33.13
CA ASP A 211 -5.03 -10.45 34.23
C ASP A 211 -4.98 -8.97 33.82
N SER A 212 -4.43 -8.68 32.63
CA SER A 212 -4.23 -7.32 32.14
C SER A 212 -4.12 -7.28 30.62
N THR A 213 -4.06 -6.09 30.04
CA THR A 213 -3.81 -5.91 28.61
C THR A 213 -2.32 -6.06 28.31
N ILE A 214 -1.99 -6.38 27.04
CA ILE A 214 -0.59 -6.53 26.62
C ILE A 214 0.18 -5.22 26.77
N GLU A 215 -0.48 -4.09 26.53
CA GLU A 215 0.08 -2.74 26.67
C GLU A 215 0.53 -2.47 28.10
N ASN A 216 -0.32 -2.81 29.07
CA ASN A 216 0.00 -2.63 30.49
C ASN A 216 1.11 -3.56 30.95
N LYS A 217 1.12 -4.83 30.50
CA LYS A 217 2.21 -5.75 30.85
C LYS A 217 3.56 -5.34 30.26
N LEU A 218 3.58 -4.85 29.01
CA LEU A 218 4.79 -4.34 28.38
C LEU A 218 5.34 -3.12 29.14
N ALA A 219 4.46 -2.16 29.43
CA ALA A 219 4.82 -1.00 30.24
C ALA A 219 5.39 -1.44 31.60
N ASP A 220 4.65 -2.26 32.34
CA ASP A 220 5.08 -2.75 33.65
C ASP A 220 6.42 -3.49 33.62
N ALA A 221 6.67 -4.34 32.61
CA ALA A 221 7.92 -5.07 32.45
C ALA A 221 9.13 -4.14 32.26
N LEU A 222 8.92 -3.02 31.56
CA LEU A 222 9.95 -2.02 31.31
C LEU A 222 10.21 -1.13 32.53
N PHE A 223 9.19 -0.86 33.35
CA PHE A 223 9.34 -0.06 34.57
C PHE A 223 9.78 -0.85 35.81
N LYS A 224 9.49 -2.16 35.90
CA LYS A 224 9.81 -2.99 37.08
C LYS A 224 11.24 -3.56 37.09
N ASN A 225 11.88 -3.74 35.94
CA ASN A 225 13.11 -4.54 35.82
C ASN A 225 14.44 -3.78 36.01
N GLU A 226 14.42 -2.58 36.56
CA GLU A 226 15.64 -1.79 36.77
C GLU A 226 15.77 -1.36 38.24
N PRO A 227 16.57 -2.09 39.05
CA PRO A 227 16.94 -1.68 40.41
C PRO A 227 17.82 -0.41 40.45
N ASN A 228 18.29 0.09 39.29
CA ASN A 228 19.19 1.24 39.13
C ASN A 228 18.72 2.21 38.03
N ASN A 229 17.42 2.29 37.72
CA ASN A 229 16.98 3.07 36.57
C ASN A 229 17.15 4.58 36.78
N GLU A 230 17.99 5.18 35.93
CA GLU A 230 18.04 6.63 35.65
C GLU A 230 16.65 7.18 35.24
N LEU A 231 15.69 6.32 34.87
CA LEU A 231 14.28 6.64 34.56
C LEU A 231 13.49 7.30 35.71
N THR A 232 13.92 7.22 36.96
CA THR A 232 13.23 7.94 38.05
C THR A 232 13.45 9.46 38.00
N SER A 233 14.27 9.94 37.05
CA SER A 233 14.58 11.36 36.83
C SER A 233 14.34 11.85 35.39
N ILE A 234 13.68 11.05 34.56
CA ILE A 234 13.45 11.35 33.15
C ILE A 234 12.11 12.08 32.99
N SER A 235 12.06 13.10 32.11
CA SER A 235 10.82 13.84 31.83
C SER A 235 9.81 12.97 31.07
N GLU A 236 8.51 13.22 31.20
CA GLU A 236 7.43 12.42 30.58
C GLU A 236 7.65 12.20 29.05
N ASN A 237 8.23 13.19 28.36
CA ASN A 237 8.54 13.09 26.92
C ASN A 237 9.70 12.15 26.59
N GLU A 238 10.71 12.07 27.47
CA GLU A 238 11.86 11.19 27.28
C GLU A 238 11.47 9.73 27.64
N GLU A 239 10.51 9.53 28.56
CA GLU A 239 9.93 8.22 28.87
C GLU A 239 9.24 7.59 27.65
N ALA A 240 8.47 8.38 26.89
CA ALA A 240 7.81 7.93 25.66
C ALA A 240 8.82 7.44 24.60
N GLY A 241 9.92 8.18 24.41
CA GLY A 241 10.98 7.82 23.48
C GLY A 241 11.72 6.53 23.85
N GLU A 242 11.97 6.30 25.15
CA GLU A 242 12.56 5.06 25.64
C GLU A 242 11.64 3.85 25.46
N LEU A 243 10.36 4.01 25.84
CA LEU A 243 9.36 2.95 25.68
C LEU A 243 9.14 2.60 24.19
N ALA A 244 9.24 3.60 23.30
CA ALA A 244 9.09 3.42 21.86
C ALA A 244 10.15 2.51 21.22
N LYS A 245 11.29 2.28 21.89
CA LYS A 245 12.32 1.31 21.46
C LYS A 245 11.84 -0.15 21.61
N TYR A 246 10.79 -0.39 22.40
CA TYR A 246 10.25 -1.71 22.69
C TYR A 246 8.86 -1.91 22.08
N ILE A 247 7.98 -0.92 22.20
CA ILE A 247 6.68 -0.92 21.54
C ILE A 247 6.28 0.51 21.15
N CYS A 248 5.80 0.68 19.93
CA CYS A 248 5.18 1.94 19.52
C CYS A 248 4.06 1.73 18.50
N LYS A 249 3.22 2.74 18.35
CA LYS A 249 2.18 2.81 17.32
C LYS A 249 2.45 3.96 16.38
N VAL A 250 2.62 3.64 15.09
CA VAL A 250 2.84 4.61 14.03
C VAL A 250 1.50 4.88 13.34
N TYR A 251 1.01 6.11 13.45
CA TYR A 251 -0.15 6.59 12.71
C TYR A 251 0.30 6.98 11.30
N ILE A 252 -0.40 6.46 10.30
CA ILE A 252 -0.12 6.70 8.88
C ILE A 252 -1.35 7.35 8.29
N LYS A 253 -1.22 8.56 7.75
CA LYS A 253 -2.35 9.27 7.17
C LYS A 253 -3.05 8.43 6.10
N ASN A 254 -4.38 8.37 6.14
CA ASN A 254 -5.20 7.58 5.22
C ASN A 254 -5.37 8.31 3.88
N ILE A 255 -4.26 8.53 3.17
CA ILE A 255 -4.24 9.13 1.84
C ILE A 255 -3.65 8.14 0.84
N GLU A 256 -4.11 8.24 -0.41
CA GLU A 256 -3.65 7.42 -1.53
C GLU A 256 -3.65 5.90 -1.28
N GLN A 257 -4.65 5.38 -0.56
CA GLN A 257 -4.74 3.96 -0.20
C GLN A 257 -4.57 3.02 -1.40
N LYS A 258 -5.20 3.34 -2.55
CA LYS A 258 -5.07 2.56 -3.79
C LYS A 258 -3.63 2.54 -4.33
N ASN A 259 -2.88 3.64 -4.20
CA ASN A 259 -1.48 3.70 -4.62
C ASN A 259 -0.58 2.89 -3.69
N CYS A 260 -0.84 2.94 -2.37
CA CYS A 260 -0.15 2.10 -1.38
C CYS A 260 -0.32 0.60 -1.70
N VAL A 261 -1.55 0.15 -1.95
CA VAL A 261 -1.83 -1.26 -2.29
C VAL A 261 -1.20 -1.67 -3.63
N LYS A 262 -1.22 -0.78 -4.65
CA LYS A 262 -0.51 -1.03 -5.92
C LYS A 262 1.00 -1.11 -5.75
N PHE A 263 1.58 -0.31 -4.87
CA PHE A 263 3.01 -0.36 -4.53
C PHE A 263 3.36 -1.69 -3.87
N LEU A 264 2.61 -2.11 -2.86
CA LEU A 264 2.79 -3.39 -2.17
C LEU A 264 2.67 -4.60 -3.12
N ARG A 265 1.73 -4.54 -4.07
CA ARG A 265 1.59 -5.56 -5.12
C ARG A 265 2.85 -5.74 -5.96
N ARG A 266 3.59 -4.65 -6.26
CA ARG A 266 4.86 -4.73 -7.00
C ARG A 266 5.97 -5.44 -6.21
N MET A 267 5.82 -5.53 -4.89
CA MET A 267 6.69 -6.29 -4.00
C MET A 267 6.16 -7.71 -3.72
N ASN A 268 5.20 -8.19 -4.51
CA ASN A 268 4.53 -9.48 -4.30
C ASN A 268 3.75 -9.60 -2.99
N VAL A 269 3.35 -8.46 -2.40
CA VAL A 269 2.48 -8.40 -1.22
C VAL A 269 1.06 -8.07 -1.67
N HIS A 270 0.23 -9.10 -1.82
CA HIS A 270 -1.16 -8.97 -2.24
C HIS A 270 -2.02 -10.11 -1.69
N HIS A 271 -3.34 -10.00 -1.84
CA HIS A 271 -4.27 -10.94 -1.24
C HIS A 271 -3.99 -12.41 -1.62
N ALA A 272 -3.78 -12.71 -2.91
CA ALA A 272 -3.48 -14.08 -3.34
C ALA A 272 -2.11 -14.62 -2.88
N SER A 273 -1.12 -13.77 -2.54
CA SER A 273 0.16 -14.24 -2.03
C SER A 273 0.09 -14.49 -0.54
N LEU A 274 -0.61 -13.64 0.22
CA LEU A 274 -0.79 -13.76 1.68
C LEU A 274 -1.84 -14.79 2.09
N PHE A 275 -2.81 -15.06 1.21
CA PHE A 275 -3.85 -16.06 1.39
C PHE A 275 -3.76 -17.04 0.20
N PRO A 276 -2.85 -18.02 0.24
CA PRO A 276 -2.58 -18.95 -0.86
C PRO A 276 -3.64 -20.06 -0.96
N ASP A 277 -4.91 -19.71 -0.77
CA ASP A 277 -6.05 -20.60 -0.93
C ASP A 277 -7.02 -20.07 -2.01
N LEU A 278 -8.04 -20.87 -2.35
CA LEU A 278 -9.01 -20.50 -3.37
C LEU A 278 -9.79 -19.23 -2.98
N LEU A 279 -10.04 -19.02 -1.69
CA LEU A 279 -10.69 -17.81 -1.20
C LEU A 279 -9.81 -16.59 -1.48
N GLY A 280 -8.52 -16.65 -1.12
CA GLY A 280 -7.57 -15.58 -1.34
C GLY A 280 -7.37 -15.24 -2.81
N ALA A 281 -7.32 -16.26 -3.68
CA ALA A 281 -7.25 -16.10 -5.13
C ALA A 281 -8.52 -15.46 -5.73
N ALA A 282 -9.71 -15.87 -5.26
CA ALA A 282 -10.98 -15.30 -5.69
C ALA A 282 -11.10 -13.82 -5.28
N GLU A 283 -10.79 -13.50 -4.03
CA GLU A 283 -10.77 -12.11 -3.55
C GLU A 283 -9.79 -11.24 -4.33
N TYR A 284 -8.59 -11.76 -4.63
CA TYR A 284 -7.63 -11.03 -5.45
C TYR A 284 -8.14 -10.78 -6.88
N SER A 285 -8.80 -11.76 -7.48
CA SER A 285 -9.41 -11.62 -8.81
C SER A 285 -10.49 -10.53 -8.81
N ASN A 286 -11.29 -10.45 -7.74
CA ASN A 286 -12.30 -9.41 -7.55
C ASN A 286 -11.66 -8.01 -7.46
N ILE A 287 -10.52 -7.89 -6.78
CA ILE A 287 -9.76 -6.62 -6.73
C ILE A 287 -9.29 -6.23 -8.14
N LEU A 288 -8.71 -7.17 -8.89
CA LEU A 288 -8.18 -6.90 -10.24
C LEU A 288 -9.27 -6.48 -11.22
N ILE A 289 -10.42 -7.16 -11.23
CA ILE A 289 -11.52 -6.79 -12.15
C ILE A 289 -12.15 -5.44 -11.77
N SER A 290 -12.21 -5.12 -10.47
CA SER A 290 -12.72 -3.82 -9.98
C SER A 290 -11.82 -2.67 -10.43
N GLU A 291 -10.50 -2.83 -10.29
CA GLU A 291 -9.51 -1.86 -10.78
C GLU A 291 -9.56 -1.69 -12.30
N PHE A 292 -9.72 -2.80 -13.04
CA PHE A 292 -9.85 -2.77 -14.49
C PHE A 292 -11.09 -1.98 -14.94
N ALA A 293 -12.25 -2.21 -14.29
CA ALA A 293 -13.48 -1.50 -14.59
C ALA A 293 -13.36 0.01 -14.30
N GLN A 294 -12.74 0.38 -13.17
CA GLN A 294 -12.47 1.78 -12.81
C GLN A 294 -11.58 2.47 -13.86
N GLN A 295 -10.48 1.82 -14.27
CA GLN A 295 -9.59 2.35 -15.30
C GLN A 295 -10.27 2.51 -16.66
N GLN A 296 -11.18 1.60 -17.04
CA GLN A 296 -11.96 1.78 -18.27
C GLN A 296 -12.90 2.98 -18.18
N ALA A 297 -13.59 3.17 -17.04
CA ALA A 297 -14.46 4.31 -16.83
C ALA A 297 -13.68 5.64 -16.89
N GLU A 298 -12.53 5.72 -16.22
CA GLU A 298 -11.64 6.89 -16.27
C GLU A 298 -11.17 7.20 -17.71
N ASN A 299 -10.74 6.18 -18.45
CA ASN A 299 -10.33 6.34 -19.84
C ASN A 299 -11.48 6.79 -20.75
N ASN A 300 -12.70 6.31 -20.52
CA ASN A 300 -13.88 6.70 -21.28
C ASN A 300 -14.32 8.14 -20.94
N ASN A 301 -14.20 8.56 -19.67
CA ASN A 301 -14.46 9.92 -19.25
C ASN A 301 -13.45 10.88 -19.88
N LEU A 302 -12.15 10.56 -19.83
CA LEU A 302 -11.10 11.34 -20.50
C LEU A 302 -11.35 11.48 -22.00
N ARG A 303 -11.77 10.40 -22.68
CA ARG A 303 -12.16 10.45 -24.10
C ARG A 303 -13.36 11.35 -24.34
N SER A 304 -14.36 11.30 -23.45
CA SER A 304 -15.56 12.14 -23.54
C SER A 304 -15.24 13.62 -23.31
N GLU A 305 -14.38 13.95 -22.35
CA GLU A 305 -13.89 15.32 -22.12
C GLU A 305 -13.08 15.86 -23.30
N ILE A 306 -12.23 15.03 -23.90
CA ILE A 306 -11.50 15.40 -25.13
C ILE A 306 -12.48 15.68 -26.27
N ASN A 307 -13.50 14.84 -26.45
CA ASN A 307 -14.53 15.04 -27.48
C ASN A 307 -15.35 16.30 -27.22
N GLN A 308 -15.76 16.57 -25.98
CA GLN A 308 -16.48 17.79 -25.61
C GLN A 308 -15.63 19.04 -25.82
N LYS A 309 -14.35 19.05 -25.42
CA LYS A 309 -13.44 20.16 -25.72
C LYS A 309 -13.30 20.39 -27.22
N ASN A 310 -13.20 19.32 -28.01
CA ASN A 310 -13.16 19.43 -29.47
C ASN A 310 -14.49 19.96 -30.06
N GLU A 311 -15.63 19.68 -29.44
CA GLU A 311 -16.94 20.22 -29.83
C GLU A 311 -17.14 21.68 -29.39
N THR A 312 -16.65 22.09 -28.21
CA THR A 312 -16.66 23.49 -27.75
C THR A 312 -15.75 24.35 -28.60
N ILE A 313 -14.57 23.85 -28.98
CA ILE A 313 -13.67 24.50 -29.95
C ILE A 313 -14.38 24.66 -31.31
N LYS A 314 -15.18 23.68 -31.73
CA LYS A 314 -16.04 23.80 -32.93
C LYS A 314 -17.19 24.79 -32.73
N GLY A 315 -17.74 24.92 -31.53
CA GLY A 315 -18.82 25.85 -31.18
C GLY A 315 -18.38 27.32 -31.15
N GLU A 316 -17.21 27.63 -30.60
CA GLU A 316 -16.64 28.99 -30.59
C GLU A 316 -16.11 29.42 -31.97
N SER A 317 -15.82 28.47 -32.85
CA SER A 317 -15.49 28.76 -34.25
C SER A 317 -16.69 29.16 -35.11
N SER A 318 -17.91 29.23 -34.56
CA SER A 318 -19.13 29.55 -35.32
C SER A 318 -19.36 31.05 -35.61
N GLU A 319 -18.56 31.96 -35.04
CA GLU A 319 -18.51 33.38 -35.48
C GLU A 319 -17.29 33.74 -36.33
N PHE A 320 -16.43 32.76 -36.69
CA PHE A 320 -15.48 32.95 -37.79
C PHE A 320 -16.09 32.41 -39.08
N VAL A 321 -16.44 33.37 -39.94
CA VAL A 321 -16.81 33.21 -41.35
C VAL A 321 -16.23 31.92 -41.94
N LYS A 322 -17.13 31.01 -42.37
CA LYS A 322 -16.80 29.82 -43.16
C LYS A 322 -15.82 30.20 -44.28
N LYS A 323 -14.54 29.95 -44.07
CA LYS A 323 -13.58 29.79 -45.13
C LYS A 323 -13.40 28.28 -45.28
N ASP A 324 -13.95 27.79 -46.38
CA ASP A 324 -13.89 26.43 -46.87
C ASP A 324 -12.46 25.87 -46.71
N LEU A 325 -12.28 24.88 -45.84
CA LEU A 325 -11.04 24.10 -45.73
C LEU A 325 -11.38 22.67 -46.14
N GLY A 326 -11.37 22.47 -47.46
CA GLY A 326 -11.34 21.17 -48.10
C GLY A 326 -9.97 20.46 -47.94
N PRO A 327 -9.58 19.59 -48.88
CA PRO A 327 -9.00 18.25 -48.72
C PRO A 327 -7.52 18.18 -48.28
N ILE A 328 -7.14 18.80 -47.16
CA ILE A 328 -5.73 18.85 -46.72
C ILE A 328 -5.33 17.67 -45.79
N THR A 329 -6.26 17.11 -45.01
CA THR A 329 -5.95 16.05 -44.02
C THR A 329 -5.70 14.67 -44.65
N VAL A 330 -6.33 14.38 -45.80
CA VAL A 330 -6.11 13.11 -46.52
C VAL A 330 -4.74 13.08 -47.22
N ASP A 331 -4.25 14.23 -47.72
CA ASP A 331 -2.95 14.39 -48.41
C ASP A 331 -1.74 14.25 -47.46
N PHE A 332 -1.90 14.61 -46.17
CA PHE A 332 -0.77 14.60 -45.23
C PHE A 332 -0.39 13.19 -44.77
N LYS A 333 -1.37 12.36 -44.40
CA LYS A 333 -1.17 10.97 -44.01
C LYS A 333 -0.61 10.12 -45.15
N GLU A 334 -1.11 10.32 -46.38
CA GLU A 334 -0.64 9.60 -47.56
C GLU A 334 0.84 9.89 -47.85
N ARG A 335 1.27 11.16 -47.75
CA ARG A 335 2.68 11.53 -47.90
C ARG A 335 3.59 10.98 -46.81
N ILE A 336 3.14 10.91 -45.57
CA ILE A 336 3.90 10.25 -44.48
C ILE A 336 4.09 8.77 -44.83
N LEU A 337 3.05 8.11 -45.33
CA LEU A 337 3.10 6.71 -45.74
C LEU A 337 4.07 6.48 -46.91
N GLU A 338 4.10 7.37 -47.90
CA GLU A 338 5.07 7.34 -49.01
C GLU A 338 6.51 7.47 -48.51
N ILE A 339 6.80 8.42 -47.62
CA ILE A 339 8.13 8.61 -47.04
C ILE A 339 8.60 7.35 -46.29
N LEU A 340 7.70 6.70 -45.56
CA LEU A 340 8.02 5.47 -44.83
C LEU A 340 8.33 4.30 -45.76
N LYS A 341 7.55 4.14 -46.84
CA LYS A 341 7.71 3.07 -47.84
C LYS A 341 8.92 3.26 -48.76
N GLU A 342 9.28 4.50 -49.07
CA GLU A 342 10.45 4.81 -49.91
C GLU A 342 11.76 4.33 -49.26
N ASN A 343 11.85 4.37 -47.93
CA ASN A 343 13.08 4.11 -47.18
C ASN A 343 13.08 2.76 -46.44
N CYS A 344 12.04 1.92 -46.62
CA CYS A 344 11.91 0.58 -46.03
C CYS A 344 10.99 -0.33 -46.87
N LYS A 345 11.49 -1.51 -47.27
CA LYS A 345 10.76 -2.48 -48.12
C LYS A 345 10.08 -3.62 -47.35
N ASP A 346 10.37 -3.77 -46.06
CA ASP A 346 9.79 -4.84 -45.23
C ASP A 346 8.36 -4.52 -44.81
N GLU A 347 7.50 -5.54 -44.71
CA GLU A 347 6.11 -5.46 -44.24
C GLU A 347 6.04 -5.07 -42.75
N ILE A 348 6.30 -3.80 -42.46
CA ILE A 348 5.90 -3.15 -41.21
C ILE A 348 4.45 -2.68 -41.41
N GLU A 349 3.64 -2.65 -40.35
CA GLU A 349 2.34 -1.97 -40.33
C GLU A 349 2.52 -0.44 -40.49
N PHE A 350 2.93 0.00 -41.69
CA PHE A 350 3.21 1.41 -42.01
C PHE A 350 2.00 2.31 -41.82
N ILE A 351 0.79 1.74 -41.90
CA ILE A 351 -0.49 2.45 -41.69
C ILE A 351 -0.60 2.91 -40.23
N PHE A 352 -0.27 2.06 -39.26
CA PHE A 352 -0.37 2.43 -37.85
C PHE A 352 0.78 3.35 -37.42
N LEU A 353 1.97 3.13 -37.99
CA LEU A 353 3.11 4.01 -37.78
C LEU A 353 2.86 5.41 -38.36
N SER A 354 2.26 5.53 -39.54
CA SER A 354 1.95 6.82 -40.15
C SER A 354 0.91 7.60 -39.34
N GLU A 355 -0.11 6.95 -38.80
CA GLU A 355 -1.09 7.58 -37.88
C GLU A 355 -0.44 8.13 -36.61
N LYS A 356 0.49 7.38 -36.02
CA LYS A 356 1.19 7.84 -34.81
C LYS A 356 2.15 8.99 -35.08
N ILE A 357 2.84 8.96 -36.23
CA ILE A 357 3.70 10.06 -36.68
C ILE A 357 2.87 11.31 -36.96
N GLU A 358 1.74 11.17 -37.67
CA GLU A 358 0.81 12.25 -37.97
C GLU A 358 0.29 12.92 -36.70
N GLN A 359 -0.20 12.16 -35.71
CA GLN A 359 -0.65 12.69 -34.42
C GLN A 359 0.46 13.45 -33.69
N THR A 360 1.69 12.93 -33.72
CA THR A 360 2.83 13.55 -33.06
C THR A 360 3.23 14.86 -33.74
N LEU A 361 3.22 14.89 -35.08
CA LEU A 361 3.52 16.10 -35.85
C LEU A 361 2.42 17.15 -35.67
N LEU A 362 1.15 16.79 -35.80
CA LEU A 362 0.02 17.72 -35.65
C LEU A 362 -0.01 18.37 -34.26
N ASN A 363 0.14 17.57 -33.19
CA ASN A 363 0.15 18.11 -31.82
C ASN A 363 1.29 19.10 -31.56
N MET A 364 2.44 18.91 -32.20
CA MET A 364 3.63 19.74 -31.98
C MET A 364 3.70 20.95 -32.92
N ILE A 365 3.06 20.85 -34.09
CA ILE A 365 2.88 21.94 -35.06
C ILE A 365 1.84 22.96 -34.58
N SER A 366 0.90 22.58 -33.72
CA SER A 366 -0.06 23.49 -33.08
C SER A 366 0.58 24.52 -32.13
N ILE A 367 1.90 24.46 -31.90
CA ILE A 367 2.64 25.43 -31.11
C ILE A 367 3.16 26.52 -32.06
N ASP A 368 2.77 27.78 -31.82
CA ASP A 368 3.29 28.93 -32.54
C ASP A 368 4.84 28.95 -32.49
N ASP A 369 5.48 29.26 -33.62
CA ASP A 369 6.94 29.34 -33.81
C ASP A 369 7.74 28.03 -33.66
N TRP A 370 7.13 26.84 -33.78
CA TRP A 370 7.87 25.57 -33.67
C TRP A 370 9.01 25.42 -34.69
N ASP A 371 8.90 26.06 -35.85
CA ASP A 371 9.84 26.03 -36.96
C ASP A 371 11.02 27.03 -36.81
N THR A 372 10.94 27.95 -35.84
CA THR A 372 12.03 28.88 -35.49
C THR A 372 12.71 28.53 -34.16
N ARG A 373 12.07 27.74 -33.30
CA ARG A 373 12.62 27.36 -31.98
C ARG A 373 13.36 26.02 -32.01
N ASP A 374 14.69 26.07 -31.91
CA ASP A 374 15.57 24.89 -31.91
C ASP A 374 15.21 23.85 -30.83
N ASN A 375 14.82 24.29 -29.64
CA ASN A 375 14.42 23.39 -28.55
C ASN A 375 13.17 22.57 -28.88
N ILE A 376 12.23 23.12 -29.66
CA ILE A 376 11.00 22.43 -30.06
C ILE A 376 11.31 21.43 -31.17
N GLN A 377 12.12 21.84 -32.16
CA GLN A 377 12.58 20.94 -33.22
C GLN A 377 13.37 19.75 -32.68
N ALA A 378 14.22 19.97 -31.68
CA ALA A 378 14.95 18.90 -31.00
C ALA A 378 14.00 17.89 -30.31
N LYS A 379 12.97 18.39 -29.61
CA LYS A 379 11.94 17.55 -28.99
C LYS A 379 11.13 16.73 -30.00
N ILE A 380 10.80 17.31 -31.16
CA ILE A 380 10.09 16.61 -32.23
C ILE A 380 10.97 15.50 -32.80
N LYS A 381 12.24 15.79 -33.11
CA LYS A 381 13.19 14.80 -33.64
C LYS A 381 13.40 13.62 -32.67
N ILE A 382 13.52 13.91 -31.36
CA ILE A 382 13.64 12.86 -30.32
C ILE A 382 12.39 11.99 -30.28
N SER A 383 11.20 12.60 -30.27
CA SER A 383 9.92 11.88 -30.26
C SER A 383 9.76 10.97 -31.49
N LEU A 384 10.09 11.48 -32.69
CA LEU A 384 10.09 10.70 -33.93
C LEU A 384 11.11 9.56 -33.89
N LYS A 385 12.31 9.79 -33.34
CA LYS A 385 13.34 8.74 -33.20
C LYS A 385 12.91 7.62 -32.26
N ILE A 386 12.22 7.96 -31.17
CA ILE A 386 11.62 6.98 -30.24
C ILE A 386 10.53 6.17 -30.94
N LEU A 387 9.64 6.83 -31.68
CA LEU A 387 8.58 6.17 -32.47
C LEU A 387 9.18 5.20 -33.50
N LEU A 388 10.11 5.65 -34.34
CA LEU A 388 10.75 4.79 -35.35
C LEU A 388 11.50 3.60 -34.71
N ARG A 389 12.12 3.79 -33.54
CA ARG A 389 12.75 2.70 -32.78
C ARG A 389 11.72 1.70 -32.23
N LYS A 390 10.60 2.19 -31.70
CA LYS A 390 9.52 1.36 -31.13
C LYS A 390 8.89 0.43 -32.17
N TYR A 391 8.79 0.89 -33.41
CA TYR A 391 8.23 0.11 -34.53
C TYR A 391 9.29 -0.55 -35.41
N SER A 392 10.50 -0.80 -34.86
CA SER A 392 11.58 -1.54 -35.52
C SER A 392 12.01 -0.99 -36.89
N TYR A 393 11.83 0.32 -37.13
CA TYR A 393 12.23 0.94 -38.39
C TYR A 393 13.75 0.91 -38.57
N PRO A 394 14.31 0.64 -39.78
CA PRO A 394 15.74 0.45 -40.00
C PRO A 394 16.59 1.63 -39.53
N GLU A 395 17.61 1.36 -38.71
CA GLU A 395 18.46 2.39 -38.10
C GLU A 395 19.15 3.29 -39.13
N ALA A 396 19.63 2.70 -40.24
CA ALA A 396 20.28 3.41 -41.33
C ALA A 396 19.38 4.46 -42.02
N SER A 397 18.06 4.29 -41.94
CA SER A 397 17.07 5.17 -42.60
C SER A 397 16.41 6.18 -41.64
N ARG A 398 16.59 6.06 -40.32
CA ARG A 398 15.85 6.86 -39.33
C ARG A 398 16.11 8.36 -39.47
N ASP A 399 17.37 8.76 -39.54
CA ASP A 399 17.71 10.19 -39.57
C ASP A 399 17.30 10.84 -40.91
N VAL A 400 17.33 10.09 -42.01
CA VAL A 400 16.82 10.53 -43.34
C VAL A 400 15.31 10.74 -43.29
N VAL A 401 14.56 9.78 -42.75
CA VAL A 401 13.11 9.85 -42.63
C VAL A 401 12.67 10.99 -41.71
N ILE A 402 13.34 11.17 -40.56
CA ILE A 402 13.03 12.26 -39.64
C ILE A 402 13.20 13.63 -40.34
N ASN A 403 14.26 13.81 -41.13
CA ASN A 403 14.46 15.06 -41.86
C ASN A 403 13.37 15.30 -42.92
N LYS A 404 12.99 14.27 -43.69
CA LYS A 404 11.87 14.35 -44.66
C LYS A 404 10.53 14.68 -43.97
N LEU A 405 10.26 14.10 -42.81
CA LEU A 405 9.04 14.38 -42.03
C LEU A 405 9.02 15.82 -41.47
N MET A 406 10.17 16.34 -41.04
CA MET A 406 10.29 17.73 -40.58
C MET A 406 10.09 18.73 -41.73
N GLU A 407 10.57 18.40 -42.93
CA GLU A 407 10.36 19.20 -44.13
C GLU A 407 8.89 19.18 -44.60
N LEU A 408 8.26 17.99 -44.56
CA LEU A 408 6.83 17.83 -44.81
C LEU A 408 6.00 18.71 -43.85
N ALA A 409 6.32 18.68 -42.56
CA ALA A 409 5.67 19.50 -41.54
C ALA A 409 5.79 21.01 -41.81
N LYS A 410 6.98 21.48 -42.23
CA LYS A 410 7.19 22.89 -42.61
C LYS A 410 6.36 23.29 -43.84
N ASN A 411 6.35 22.43 -44.86
CA ASN A 411 5.65 22.69 -46.12
C ASN A 411 4.12 22.68 -45.98
N SER A 412 3.59 21.86 -45.06
CA SER A 412 2.14 21.81 -44.79
C SER A 412 1.60 23.12 -44.20
N ILE A 413 2.40 23.86 -43.44
CA ILE A 413 2.01 25.13 -42.83
C ILE A 413 2.06 26.28 -43.84
N SER A 414 3.06 26.26 -44.74
CA SER A 414 3.15 27.23 -45.85
C SER A 414 1.93 27.22 -46.77
N ARG A 415 1.15 26.13 -46.81
CA ARG A 415 -0.10 26.03 -47.56
C ARG A 415 -1.35 26.45 -46.78
N ILE A 416 -1.27 26.54 -45.46
CA ILE A 416 -2.39 26.97 -44.59
C ILE A 416 -2.41 28.49 -44.43
N ILE A 417 -1.26 29.16 -44.60
CA ILE A 417 -1.11 30.63 -44.43
C ILE A 417 -1.26 31.43 -45.75
N ARG A 418 -1.42 30.78 -46.92
CA ARG A 418 -1.64 31.46 -48.21
C ARG A 418 -3.09 31.45 -48.68
#